data_AF-A0A3D4A6H8-F1
#
_entry.id   AF-A0A3D4A6H8-F1
#
_cell.length_a   1.000
_cell.length_b   1.000
_cell.length_c   1.000
_cell.angle_alpha   90.00
_cell.angle_beta   90.00
_cell.angle_gamma   90.00
#
_symmetry.space_group_name_H-M   'P 1'
#
loop_
_entity.id
_entity.type
_entity.pdbx_description
1 polymer ?
#
loop_
_entity_poly.entity_id
_entity_poly.type
_entity_poly.pdbx_seq_one_letter_code
_entity_poly.pdbx_strand_id
1 'polypeptide(L)'
;MEQWQQLLPQQVNEGPFLTSYTLPELQSRIKYQCPVLPICSLGTPVESLAELGPLVLPPLYHEALTPDLKRSLIERIGQCFPYYEGTRARGALESDLVVVEMPVKEYEAPCTGRVVCFSVDTAVEEHGPHLPLATDTIQSYAVLDQMRLRYPQIYIAPPVEYGHLTWGLPFGMSIDITPGLLVQYVAHFTDAIMKWLNPYGIYVVDVHGSIVHRNAIQEGLRISSCDHYRFRWLHEPLIQFAGERGDQHAGGVETALVEWVSPGLVDNRIWPEKVVEIARGEMHMDYANELSEDLGAFISEVEQSQDSKNPLNGVVGVINNYEEVDAQDMMQRMWVVASRDVEELIE
;
A
#
# COMPACT_ATOMS: atom_id res chain seq x y z
N MET A 1 22.14 -0.77 -1.02
CA MET A 1 20.69 -0.51 -0.94
C MET A 1 20.13 -0.98 -2.26
N GLU A 2 19.17 -1.90 -2.25
CA GLU A 2 18.52 -2.33 -3.49
C GLU A 2 17.79 -1.12 -4.07
N GLN A 3 17.79 -0.99 -5.40
CA GLN A 3 17.29 0.20 -6.08
C GLN A 3 15.85 0.57 -5.68
N TRP A 4 15.02 -0.44 -5.45
CA TRP A 4 13.61 -0.31 -5.11
C TRP A 4 13.33 0.20 -3.71
N GLN A 5 14.28 0.09 -2.78
CA GLN A 5 14.13 0.65 -1.43
C GLN A 5 14.02 2.19 -1.46
N GLN A 6 14.44 2.81 -2.56
CA GLN A 6 14.26 4.24 -2.79
C GLN A 6 12.81 4.63 -3.15
N LEU A 7 11.94 3.66 -3.47
CA LEU A 7 10.50 3.90 -3.64
C LEU A 7 9.80 4.10 -2.29
N LEU A 8 10.35 3.52 -1.22
CA LEU A 8 9.79 3.66 0.12
C LEU A 8 10.19 5.01 0.72
N PRO A 9 9.26 5.69 1.41
CA PRO A 9 9.59 6.94 2.09
C PRO A 9 10.68 6.72 3.14
N GLN A 10 11.61 7.68 3.21
CA GLN A 10 12.55 7.80 4.33
C GLN A 10 12.04 8.81 5.37
N GLN A 11 11.23 9.76 4.91
CA GLN A 11 10.60 10.83 5.68
C GLN A 11 9.21 11.08 5.07
N VAL A 12 8.19 11.25 5.91
CA VAL A 12 6.85 11.59 5.45
C VAL A 12 6.82 12.98 4.83
N ASN A 13 5.96 13.17 3.82
CA ASN A 13 5.76 14.42 3.10
C ASN A 13 6.99 14.95 2.36
N GLU A 14 7.92 14.06 1.98
CA GLU A 14 9.12 14.39 1.20
C GLU A 14 9.27 13.51 -0.04
N GLY A 15 10.13 13.97 -0.96
CA GLY A 15 10.47 13.21 -2.16
C GLY A 15 9.43 13.33 -3.29
N PRO A 16 9.71 12.66 -4.42
CA PRO A 16 8.87 12.74 -5.62
C PRO A 16 7.72 11.73 -5.61
N PHE A 17 7.76 10.71 -4.75
CA PHE A 17 6.77 9.64 -4.74
C PHE A 17 5.53 10.02 -3.95
N LEU A 18 4.37 9.88 -4.57
CA LEU A 18 3.08 10.29 -4.04
C LEU A 18 2.75 9.56 -2.73
N THR A 19 3.13 8.29 -2.63
CA THR A 19 2.85 7.43 -1.47
C THR A 19 3.62 7.83 -0.21
N SER A 20 4.62 8.72 -0.33
CA SER A 20 5.37 9.28 0.80
C SER A 20 4.59 10.35 1.58
N TYR A 21 3.45 10.80 1.07
CA TYR A 21 2.72 11.93 1.61
C TYR A 21 1.47 11.50 2.39
N THR A 22 1.13 12.29 3.40
CA THR A 22 -0.14 12.20 4.13
C THR A 22 -1.30 12.77 3.30
N LEU A 23 -2.53 12.36 3.62
CA LEU A 23 -3.73 12.85 2.96
C LEU A 23 -3.83 14.39 2.94
N PRO A 24 -3.66 15.14 4.06
CA PRO A 24 -3.79 16.60 4.04
C PRO A 24 -2.74 17.30 3.17
N GLU A 25 -1.51 16.79 3.14
CA GLU A 25 -0.44 17.34 2.30
C GLU A 25 -0.72 17.09 0.81
N LEU A 26 -1.19 15.90 0.43
CA LEU A 26 -1.59 15.58 -0.94
C LEU A 26 -2.76 16.44 -1.42
N GLN A 27 -3.79 16.61 -0.59
CA GLN A 27 -4.92 17.47 -0.89
C GLN A 27 -4.50 18.93 -1.16
N SER A 28 -3.40 19.39 -0.55
CA SER A 28 -2.81 20.71 -0.83
C SER A 28 -2.07 20.72 -2.16
N ARG A 29 -1.25 19.71 -2.42
CA ARG A 29 -0.37 19.63 -3.60
C ARG A 29 -1.11 19.39 -4.89
N ILE A 30 -2.11 18.51 -4.88
CA ILE A 30 -2.89 18.13 -6.06
C ILE A 30 -3.60 19.31 -6.73
N LYS A 31 -3.82 20.41 -5.98
CA LYS A 31 -4.38 21.66 -6.51
C LYS A 31 -3.51 22.32 -7.57
N TYR A 32 -2.20 22.06 -7.53
CA TYR A 32 -1.21 22.72 -8.39
C TYR A 32 -0.23 21.74 -9.06
N GLN A 33 -0.27 20.47 -8.66
CA GLN A 33 0.64 19.44 -9.12
C GLN A 33 -0.16 18.27 -9.68
N CYS A 34 0.17 17.89 -10.90
CA CYS A 34 -0.43 16.78 -11.62
C CYS A 34 0.28 15.47 -11.24
N PRO A 35 -0.43 14.46 -10.72
CA PRO A 35 0.15 13.14 -10.51
C PRO A 35 0.53 12.47 -11.81
N VAL A 36 1.56 11.63 -11.74
CA VAL A 36 2.03 10.83 -12.87
C VAL A 36 1.95 9.35 -12.50
N LEU A 37 1.26 8.56 -13.34
CA LEU A 37 1.29 7.09 -13.30
C LEU A 37 2.32 6.58 -14.31
N PRO A 38 3.49 6.10 -13.86
CA PRO A 38 4.45 5.46 -14.75
C PRO A 38 3.99 4.07 -15.18
N ILE A 39 4.26 3.73 -16.43
CA ILE A 39 4.31 2.35 -16.91
C ILE A 39 5.72 2.11 -17.43
N CYS A 40 6.48 1.22 -16.79
CA CYS A 40 7.89 1.00 -17.07
C CYS A 40 8.26 -0.49 -17.08
N SER A 41 9.49 -0.81 -17.47
CA SER A 41 9.97 -2.20 -17.36
C SER A 41 10.46 -2.50 -15.94
N LEU A 42 10.30 -3.74 -15.48
CA LEU A 42 10.99 -4.25 -14.30
C LEU A 42 12.50 -4.00 -14.45
N GLY A 43 13.14 -3.50 -13.39
CA GLY A 43 14.54 -3.04 -13.43
C GLY A 43 14.73 -1.56 -13.75
N THR A 44 13.67 -0.81 -14.10
CA THR A 44 13.77 0.63 -14.34
C THR A 44 14.29 1.37 -13.11
N PRO A 45 15.31 2.22 -13.26
CA PRO A 45 15.84 2.99 -12.15
C PRO A 45 14.82 3.89 -11.47
N VAL A 46 14.79 3.85 -10.13
CA VAL A 46 13.90 4.69 -9.32
C VAL A 46 14.18 6.17 -9.55
N GLU A 47 15.44 6.54 -9.80
CA GLU A 47 15.85 7.89 -10.16
C GLU A 47 15.19 8.33 -11.49
N SER A 48 15.03 7.43 -12.46
CA SER A 48 14.33 7.72 -13.71
C SER A 48 12.82 7.88 -13.52
N LEU A 49 12.22 7.20 -12.53
CA LEU A 49 10.82 7.39 -12.17
C LEU A 49 10.62 8.74 -11.46
N ALA A 50 11.51 9.08 -10.53
CA ALA A 50 11.51 10.35 -9.80
C ALA A 50 11.56 11.59 -10.72
N GLU A 51 12.23 11.48 -11.86
CA GLU A 51 12.34 12.57 -12.85
C GLU A 51 11.03 12.83 -13.63
N LEU A 52 10.03 11.95 -13.53
CA LEU A 52 8.78 12.08 -14.29
C LEU A 52 7.87 13.20 -13.76
N GLY A 53 8.02 13.60 -12.50
CA GLY A 53 7.21 14.68 -11.93
C GLY A 53 7.35 14.83 -10.42
N PRO A 54 6.61 15.80 -9.83
CA PRO A 54 6.65 16.06 -8.40
C PRO A 54 5.78 15.11 -7.55
N LEU A 55 4.84 14.40 -8.19
CA LEU A 55 3.91 13.45 -7.56
C LEU A 55 3.83 12.19 -8.43
N VAL A 56 4.79 11.28 -8.25
CA VAL A 56 4.91 10.05 -9.02
C VAL A 56 4.24 8.92 -8.26
N LEU A 57 3.22 8.31 -8.85
CA LEU A 57 2.60 7.09 -8.35
C LEU A 57 3.56 5.90 -8.51
N PRO A 58 3.32 4.80 -7.78
CA PRO A 58 4.00 3.54 -8.03
C PRO A 58 3.90 3.13 -9.51
N PRO A 59 4.91 2.49 -10.10
CA PRO A 59 4.83 2.09 -11.50
C PRO A 59 3.92 0.87 -11.68
N LEU A 60 3.26 0.80 -12.84
CA LEU A 60 2.86 -0.47 -13.42
C LEU A 60 4.00 -1.02 -14.28
N TYR A 61 4.12 -2.34 -14.37
CA TYR A 61 5.25 -2.98 -15.06
C TYR A 61 4.82 -3.63 -16.38
N HIS A 62 5.52 -3.29 -17.47
CA HIS A 62 5.26 -3.84 -18.81
C HIS A 62 5.16 -5.36 -18.83
N GLU A 63 6.06 -6.03 -18.11
CA GLU A 63 6.16 -7.48 -18.06
C GLU A 63 4.98 -8.14 -17.33
N ALA A 64 4.28 -7.39 -16.47
CA ALA A 64 3.11 -7.83 -15.72
C ALA A 64 1.76 -7.46 -16.40
N LEU A 65 1.80 -6.87 -17.60
CA LEU A 65 0.62 -6.31 -18.26
C LEU A 65 0.34 -6.96 -19.62
N THR A 66 -0.83 -7.57 -19.76
CA THR A 66 -1.43 -7.80 -21.07
C THR A 66 -2.07 -6.50 -21.59
N PRO A 67 -2.30 -6.35 -22.91
CA PRO A 67 -2.96 -5.15 -23.44
C PRO A 67 -4.33 -4.85 -22.82
N ASP A 68 -5.11 -5.89 -22.50
CA ASP A 68 -6.43 -5.73 -21.88
C ASP A 68 -6.31 -5.42 -20.39
N LEU A 69 -5.43 -6.10 -19.65
CA LEU A 69 -5.19 -5.79 -18.23
C LEU A 69 -4.68 -4.36 -18.06
N LYS A 70 -3.74 -3.91 -18.91
CA LYS A 70 -3.26 -2.52 -18.92
C LYS A 70 -4.41 -1.52 -19.07
N ARG A 71 -5.30 -1.76 -20.05
CA ARG A 71 -6.44 -0.88 -20.29
C ARG A 71 -7.37 -0.83 -19.08
N SER A 72 -7.74 -1.99 -18.53
CA SER A 72 -8.65 -2.08 -17.38
C SER A 72 -8.06 -1.45 -16.12
N LEU A 73 -6.75 -1.62 -15.86
CA LEU A 73 -6.09 -0.96 -14.74
C LEU A 73 -6.06 0.55 -14.90
N ILE A 74 -5.66 1.08 -16.07
CA ILE A 74 -5.64 2.53 -16.31
C ILE A 74 -7.05 3.13 -16.18
N GLU A 75 -8.06 2.48 -16.75
CA GLU A 75 -9.45 2.93 -16.65
C GLU A 75 -9.92 2.93 -15.19
N ARG A 76 -9.68 1.86 -14.45
CA ARG A 76 -10.06 1.77 -13.04
C ARG A 76 -9.32 2.79 -12.18
N ILE A 77 -8.02 2.97 -12.36
CA ILE A 77 -7.23 3.97 -11.66
C ILE A 77 -7.78 5.37 -11.94
N GLY A 78 -8.10 5.69 -13.21
CA GLY A 78 -8.68 6.99 -13.59
C GLY A 78 -10.06 7.25 -12.99
N GLN A 79 -10.86 6.20 -12.73
CA GLN A 79 -12.13 6.31 -12.01
C GLN A 79 -11.94 6.61 -10.52
N CYS A 80 -10.90 6.07 -9.88
CA CYS A 80 -10.71 6.19 -8.44
C CYS A 80 -9.90 7.43 -8.03
N PHE A 81 -8.94 7.86 -8.85
CA PHE A 81 -7.87 8.76 -8.43
C PHE A 81 -7.84 10.05 -9.28
N PRO A 82 -7.51 11.23 -8.69
CA PRO A 82 -7.19 11.48 -7.27
C PRO A 82 -8.40 11.44 -6.33
N TYR A 83 -9.60 11.57 -6.87
CA TYR A 83 -10.86 11.36 -6.16
C TYR A 83 -11.78 10.52 -7.02
N TYR A 84 -12.63 9.74 -6.37
CA TYR A 84 -13.58 8.86 -7.05
C TYR A 84 -14.50 9.68 -7.98
N GLU A 85 -14.82 9.11 -9.14
CA GLU A 85 -15.69 9.73 -10.13
C GLU A 85 -17.04 10.14 -9.53
N GLY A 86 -17.48 11.37 -9.82
CA GLY A 86 -18.74 11.92 -9.33
C GLY A 86 -18.68 12.60 -7.96
N THR A 87 -17.55 12.51 -7.24
CA THR A 87 -17.36 13.27 -5.98
C THR A 87 -17.29 14.78 -6.23
N ARG A 88 -17.71 15.59 -5.24
CA ARG A 88 -17.55 17.04 -5.20
C ARG A 88 -16.09 17.45 -5.41
N ALA A 89 -15.17 16.72 -4.79
CA ALA A 89 -13.73 16.98 -4.89
C ALA A 89 -13.20 16.74 -6.31
N ARG A 90 -13.62 15.65 -6.99
CA ARG A 90 -13.26 15.41 -8.40
C ARG A 90 -13.75 16.53 -9.31
N GLY A 91 -14.97 17.02 -9.10
CA GLY A 91 -15.55 18.13 -9.88
C GLY A 91 -14.85 19.48 -9.70
N ALA A 92 -14.04 19.64 -8.65
CA ALA A 92 -13.31 20.87 -8.34
C ALA A 92 -11.83 20.84 -8.79
N LEU A 93 -11.32 19.70 -9.27
CA LEU A 93 -9.94 19.58 -9.71
C LEU A 93 -9.70 20.25 -11.07
N GLU A 94 -8.57 20.96 -11.18
CA GLU A 94 -8.12 21.58 -12.43
C GLU A 94 -7.23 20.65 -13.28
N SER A 95 -6.53 19.72 -12.62
CA SER A 95 -5.66 18.72 -13.27
C SER A 95 -6.06 17.32 -12.85
N ASP A 96 -5.93 16.39 -13.80
CA ASP A 96 -6.18 14.97 -13.58
C ASP A 96 -4.87 14.18 -13.64
N LEU A 97 -4.92 12.87 -13.44
CA LEU A 97 -3.80 11.94 -13.57
C LEU A 97 -3.22 11.92 -15.00
N VAL A 98 -1.89 11.98 -15.12
CA VAL A 98 -1.18 11.74 -16.38
C VAL A 98 -0.54 10.36 -16.38
N VAL A 99 -0.80 9.56 -17.41
CA VAL A 99 -0.12 8.28 -17.62
C VAL A 99 1.08 8.48 -18.52
N VAL A 100 2.26 8.03 -18.06
CA VAL A 100 3.51 8.06 -18.83
C VAL A 100 3.99 6.65 -19.08
N GLU A 101 3.83 6.18 -20.33
CA GLU A 101 4.36 4.89 -20.76
C GLU A 101 5.81 5.06 -21.26
N MET A 102 6.77 4.58 -20.45
CA MET A 102 8.20 4.59 -20.78
C MET A 102 8.53 3.52 -21.82
N PRO A 103 9.59 3.70 -22.63
CA PRO A 103 10.04 2.66 -23.55
C PRO A 103 10.34 1.34 -22.84
N VAL A 104 9.90 0.24 -23.43
CA VAL A 104 10.23 -1.12 -22.95
C VAL A 104 11.74 -1.33 -23.01
N LYS A 105 12.33 -1.80 -21.91
CA LYS A 105 13.76 -2.10 -21.82
C LYS A 105 13.96 -3.38 -21.01
N GLU A 106 14.86 -4.24 -21.47
CA GLU A 106 15.32 -5.37 -20.67
C GLU A 106 16.47 -4.92 -19.79
N TYR A 107 16.33 -5.12 -18.47
CA TYR A 107 17.39 -4.86 -17.50
C TYR A 107 18.00 -6.19 -17.05
N GLU A 108 19.31 -6.20 -16.87
CA GLU A 108 20.00 -7.38 -16.33
C GLU A 108 19.44 -7.71 -14.94
N ALA A 109 19.10 -8.97 -14.73
CA ALA A 109 18.68 -9.45 -13.42
C ALA A 109 19.84 -9.31 -12.43
N PRO A 110 19.62 -8.76 -11.22
CA PRO A 110 20.61 -8.77 -10.18
C PRO A 110 20.98 -10.22 -9.80
N CYS A 111 22.15 -10.42 -9.21
CA CYS A 111 22.46 -11.70 -8.60
C CYS A 111 21.51 -11.92 -7.42
N THR A 112 20.55 -12.82 -7.59
CA THR A 112 19.50 -13.09 -6.61
C THR A 112 19.86 -14.23 -5.67
N GLY A 113 19.23 -14.20 -4.49
CA GLY A 113 19.14 -15.36 -3.62
C GLY A 113 18.22 -16.45 -4.21
N ARG A 114 18.08 -17.57 -3.50
CA ARG A 114 17.15 -18.65 -3.89
C ARG A 114 15.69 -18.23 -3.83
N VAL A 115 15.31 -17.38 -2.88
CA VAL A 115 13.91 -16.98 -2.65
C VAL A 115 13.75 -15.50 -2.95
N VAL A 116 12.74 -15.13 -3.74
CA VAL A 116 12.39 -13.73 -3.96
C VAL A 116 11.22 -13.36 -3.07
N CYS A 117 11.33 -12.25 -2.35
CA CYS A 117 10.30 -11.75 -1.45
C CYS A 117 9.75 -10.42 -1.96
N PHE A 118 8.43 -10.23 -1.94
CA PHE A 118 7.80 -8.93 -2.18
C PHE A 118 6.48 -8.85 -1.43
N SER A 119 5.95 -7.64 -1.25
CA SER A 119 4.59 -7.49 -0.72
C SER A 119 3.57 -7.24 -1.82
N VAL A 120 2.32 -7.57 -1.53
CA VAL A 120 1.15 -7.09 -2.27
C VAL A 120 0.33 -6.27 -1.29
N ASP A 121 0.65 -4.99 -1.20
CA ASP A 121 0.04 -4.04 -0.26
C ASP A 121 -0.64 -2.90 -1.03
N THR A 122 -1.69 -2.31 -0.45
CA THR A 122 -2.40 -1.17 -1.03
C THR A 122 -1.69 0.14 -0.72
N ALA A 123 -0.52 0.37 -1.33
CA ALA A 123 0.31 1.54 -0.99
C ALA A 123 -0.31 2.91 -1.38
N VAL A 124 -1.29 2.92 -2.28
CA VAL A 124 -2.05 4.13 -2.61
C VAL A 124 -3.40 4.06 -1.90
N GLU A 125 -3.36 4.18 -0.58
CA GLU A 125 -4.51 4.22 0.31
C GLU A 125 -4.25 5.27 1.38
N GLU A 126 -5.17 6.21 1.56
CA GLU A 126 -5.08 7.16 2.66
C GLU A 126 -5.11 6.44 4.00
N HIS A 127 -4.24 6.86 4.93
CA HIS A 127 -4.14 6.27 6.26
C HIS A 127 -4.33 7.37 7.31
N GLY A 128 -5.47 8.04 7.21
CA GLY A 128 -5.79 9.15 8.09
C GLY A 128 -4.90 10.38 7.86
N PRO A 129 -4.95 11.36 8.77
CA PRO A 129 -4.27 12.63 8.57
C PRO A 129 -2.76 12.58 8.82
N HIS A 130 -2.25 11.58 9.56
CA HIS A 130 -0.89 11.57 10.12
C HIS A 130 0.07 10.56 9.49
N LEU A 131 -0.44 9.53 8.81
CA LEU A 131 0.38 8.50 8.17
C LEU A 131 0.49 8.69 6.64
N PRO A 132 1.61 8.28 6.03
CA PRO A 132 1.77 8.28 4.57
C PRO A 132 0.86 7.23 3.93
N LEU A 133 0.59 7.37 2.63
CA LEU A 133 -0.18 6.35 1.91
C LEU A 133 0.50 4.98 1.92
N ALA A 134 1.85 4.94 1.86
CA ALA A 134 2.64 3.71 1.88
C ALA A 134 2.65 2.97 3.23
N THR A 135 1.72 3.25 4.15
CA THR A 135 1.68 2.67 5.51
C THR A 135 1.78 1.15 5.50
N ASP A 136 1.06 0.48 4.60
CA ASP A 136 1.09 -0.97 4.48
C ASP A 136 2.46 -1.47 3.99
N THR A 137 2.95 -0.91 2.88
CA THR A 137 4.24 -1.28 2.30
C THR A 137 5.41 -1.05 3.27
N ILE A 138 5.39 0.05 4.04
CA ILE A 138 6.41 0.35 5.06
C ILE A 138 6.51 -0.80 6.08
N GLN A 139 5.38 -1.29 6.57
CA GLN A 139 5.33 -2.36 7.56
C GLN A 139 5.85 -3.68 6.99
N SER A 140 5.37 -4.07 5.80
CA SER A 140 5.82 -5.27 5.10
C SER A 140 7.33 -5.25 4.85
N TYR A 141 7.87 -4.13 4.34
CA TYR A 141 9.29 -4.05 4.01
C TYR A 141 10.18 -3.93 5.24
N ALA A 142 9.69 -3.37 6.36
CA ALA A 142 10.40 -3.45 7.64
C ALA A 142 10.59 -4.90 8.12
N VAL A 143 9.60 -5.78 7.88
CA VAL A 143 9.74 -7.22 8.13
C VAL A 143 10.72 -7.86 7.15
N LEU A 144 10.57 -7.62 5.85
CA LEU A 144 11.43 -8.23 4.83
C LEU A 144 12.90 -7.82 4.99
N ASP A 145 13.18 -6.55 5.34
CA ASP A 145 14.54 -6.08 5.59
C ASP A 145 15.19 -6.83 6.75
N GLN A 146 14.46 -7.11 7.83
CA GLN A 146 14.95 -7.93 8.94
C GLN A 146 15.15 -9.39 8.53
N MET A 147 14.25 -9.94 7.71
CA MET A 147 14.42 -11.29 7.17
C MET A 147 15.69 -11.38 6.34
N ARG A 148 16.01 -10.37 5.52
CA ARG A 148 17.22 -10.37 4.68
C ARG A 148 18.51 -10.38 5.50
N LEU A 149 18.53 -9.73 6.66
CA LEU A 149 19.69 -9.77 7.58
C LEU A 149 19.94 -11.17 8.12
N ARG A 150 18.89 -11.98 8.27
CA ARG A 150 18.94 -13.35 8.83
C ARG A 150 19.12 -14.43 7.76
N TYR A 151 18.51 -14.24 6.59
CA TYR A 151 18.44 -15.20 5.49
C TYR A 151 19.08 -14.59 4.23
N PRO A 152 20.40 -14.66 4.06
CA PRO A 152 21.09 -14.09 2.89
C PRO A 152 20.71 -14.75 1.55
N GLN A 153 19.94 -15.84 1.59
CA GLN A 153 19.37 -16.50 0.42
C GLN A 153 18.10 -15.82 -0.10
N ILE A 154 17.58 -14.79 0.57
CA ILE A 154 16.43 -14.04 0.06
C ILE A 154 16.88 -12.80 -0.70
N TYR A 155 16.12 -12.45 -1.73
CA TYR A 155 16.22 -11.21 -2.47
C TYR A 155 14.90 -10.47 -2.34
N ILE A 156 14.92 -9.16 -2.03
CA ILE A 156 13.69 -8.37 -1.93
C ILE A 156 13.41 -7.70 -3.29
N ALA A 157 12.29 -8.05 -3.89
CA ALA A 157 11.80 -7.47 -5.14
C ALA A 157 10.96 -6.20 -4.88
N PRO A 158 10.63 -5.40 -5.92
CA PRO A 158 9.67 -4.31 -5.78
C PRO A 158 8.30 -4.81 -5.29
N PRO A 159 7.55 -3.97 -4.56
CA PRO A 159 6.20 -4.30 -4.15
C PRO A 159 5.22 -4.27 -5.33
N VAL A 160 4.11 -4.99 -5.16
CA VAL A 160 2.86 -4.73 -5.89
C VAL A 160 2.07 -3.73 -5.06
N GLU A 161 2.07 -2.46 -5.47
CA GLU A 161 1.52 -1.34 -4.69
C GLU A 161 0.04 -1.01 -4.97
N TYR A 162 -0.62 -1.87 -5.75
CA TYR A 162 -2.01 -1.71 -6.15
C TYR A 162 -2.83 -2.92 -5.72
N GLY A 163 -3.88 -2.68 -4.95
CA GLY A 163 -4.73 -3.71 -4.39
C GLY A 163 -6.21 -3.36 -4.36
N HIS A 164 -6.94 -4.11 -3.54
CA HIS A 164 -8.36 -3.92 -3.31
C HIS A 164 -8.58 -3.16 -2.01
N LEU A 165 -9.31 -2.05 -2.04
CA LEU A 165 -9.55 -1.21 -0.86
C LEU A 165 -10.86 -1.55 -0.17
N THR A 166 -10.90 -1.32 1.14
CA THR A 166 -12.11 -1.50 1.94
C THR A 166 -12.72 -0.16 2.35
N TRP A 167 -11.92 0.80 2.80
CA TRP A 167 -12.44 2.06 3.37
C TRP A 167 -11.82 3.35 2.82
N GLY A 168 -10.65 3.34 2.19
CA GLY A 168 -9.96 4.59 1.81
C GLY A 168 -10.53 5.34 0.59
N LEU A 169 -11.36 4.71 -0.27
CA LEU A 169 -11.88 5.36 -1.49
C LEU A 169 -12.70 6.65 -1.27
N PRO A 170 -13.65 6.71 -0.30
CA PRO A 170 -14.46 7.89 -0.03
C PRO A 170 -13.66 9.15 0.35
N PHE A 171 -12.46 9.00 0.90
CA PHE A 171 -11.62 10.09 1.39
C PHE A 171 -10.71 10.67 0.30
N GLY A 172 -10.58 9.98 -0.84
CA GLY A 172 -9.69 10.36 -1.94
C GLY A 172 -8.24 9.96 -1.72
N MET A 173 -7.40 10.30 -2.68
CA MET A 173 -5.98 9.92 -2.75
C MET A 173 -5.73 8.40 -2.65
N SER A 174 -6.73 7.60 -3.00
CA SER A 174 -6.73 6.14 -2.86
C SER A 174 -7.07 5.46 -4.18
N ILE A 175 -6.46 4.30 -4.46
CA ILE A 175 -6.66 3.51 -5.67
C ILE A 175 -7.14 2.10 -5.31
N ASP A 176 -8.32 1.73 -5.80
CA ASP A 176 -8.83 0.36 -5.74
C ASP A 176 -8.80 -0.27 -7.14
N ILE A 177 -8.10 -1.38 -7.33
CA ILE A 177 -8.10 -2.12 -8.60
C ILE A 177 -9.12 -3.26 -8.65
N THR A 178 -10.01 -3.38 -7.67
CA THR A 178 -10.98 -4.50 -7.54
C THR A 178 -10.31 -5.87 -7.36
N PRO A 179 -11.03 -6.87 -6.83
CA PRO A 179 -10.44 -8.20 -6.62
C PRO A 179 -10.06 -8.88 -7.95
N GLY A 180 -10.85 -8.67 -9.01
CA GLY A 180 -10.66 -9.33 -10.30
C GLY A 180 -9.44 -8.85 -11.09
N LEU A 181 -9.10 -7.55 -11.01
CA LEU A 181 -7.84 -7.08 -11.62
C LEU A 181 -6.65 -7.44 -10.75
N LEU A 182 -6.81 -7.43 -9.42
CA LEU A 182 -5.75 -7.83 -8.51
C LEU A 182 -5.29 -9.28 -8.73
N VAL A 183 -6.22 -10.23 -8.88
CA VAL A 183 -5.90 -11.63 -9.21
C VAL A 183 -5.01 -11.70 -10.46
N GLN A 184 -5.40 -11.02 -11.53
CA GLN A 184 -4.66 -11.02 -12.80
C GLN A 184 -3.30 -10.35 -12.66
N TYR A 185 -3.24 -9.22 -11.94
CA TYR A 185 -2.02 -8.47 -11.78
C TYR A 185 -0.99 -9.20 -10.92
N VAL A 186 -1.40 -9.81 -9.81
CA VAL A 186 -0.54 -10.66 -8.98
C VAL A 186 0.00 -11.85 -9.77
N ALA A 187 -0.85 -12.52 -10.55
CA ALA A 187 -0.43 -13.64 -11.39
C ALA A 187 0.65 -13.24 -12.40
N HIS A 188 0.41 -12.19 -13.17
CA HIS A 188 1.35 -11.72 -14.19
C HIS A 188 2.61 -11.09 -13.60
N PHE A 189 2.50 -10.39 -12.47
CA PHE A 189 3.67 -9.85 -11.77
C PHE A 189 4.55 -10.99 -11.24
N THR A 190 3.94 -12.03 -10.66
CA THR A 190 4.66 -13.23 -10.22
C THR A 190 5.36 -13.92 -11.40
N ASP A 191 4.70 -14.05 -12.55
CA ASP A 191 5.30 -14.60 -13.77
C ASP A 191 6.45 -13.75 -14.29
N ALA A 192 6.32 -12.43 -14.24
CA ALA A 192 7.36 -11.50 -14.63
C ALA A 192 8.59 -11.63 -13.72
N ILE A 193 8.40 -11.78 -12.41
CA ILE A 193 9.45 -12.06 -11.44
C ILE A 193 10.10 -13.42 -11.70
N MET A 194 9.32 -14.47 -11.93
CA MET A 194 9.84 -15.80 -12.28
C MET A 194 10.71 -15.76 -13.53
N LYS A 195 10.27 -15.04 -14.57
CA LYS A 195 11.01 -14.89 -15.82
C LYS A 195 12.29 -14.07 -15.65
N TRP A 196 12.23 -12.97 -14.89
CA TRP A 196 13.34 -12.03 -14.77
C TRP A 196 14.40 -12.53 -13.80
N LEU A 197 14.00 -12.95 -12.60
CA LEU A 197 14.92 -13.30 -11.50
C LEU A 197 15.18 -14.80 -11.39
N ASN A 198 14.34 -15.64 -12.01
CA ASN A 198 14.42 -17.10 -11.99
C ASN A 198 14.71 -17.69 -10.58
N PRO A 199 13.91 -17.32 -9.56
CA PRO A 199 14.12 -17.81 -8.20
C PRO A 199 13.71 -19.28 -8.07
N TYR A 200 14.19 -19.93 -7.01
CA TYR A 200 13.72 -21.25 -6.59
C TYR A 200 12.31 -21.19 -5.99
N GLY A 201 11.99 -20.11 -5.26
CA GLY A 201 10.65 -19.88 -4.72
C GLY A 201 10.34 -18.42 -4.46
N ILE A 202 9.06 -18.13 -4.21
CA ILE A 202 8.57 -16.78 -3.95
C ILE A 202 7.87 -16.71 -2.59
N TYR A 203 8.23 -15.70 -1.80
CA TYR A 203 7.55 -15.37 -0.55
C TYR A 203 6.79 -14.05 -0.72
N VAL A 204 5.46 -14.12 -0.60
CA VAL A 204 4.60 -12.94 -0.68
C VAL A 204 4.05 -12.58 0.69
N VAL A 205 4.16 -11.32 1.05
CA VAL A 205 3.59 -10.78 2.29
C VAL A 205 2.50 -9.74 1.99
N ASP A 206 1.63 -9.53 2.96
CA ASP A 206 0.56 -8.53 2.95
C ASP A 206 0.30 -8.11 4.40
N VAL A 207 -0.01 -6.85 4.65
CA VAL A 207 -0.53 -6.39 5.95
C VAL A 207 -1.99 -5.94 5.87
N HIS A 208 -2.51 -5.68 4.68
CA HIS A 208 -3.82 -5.07 4.48
C HIS A 208 -4.96 -5.90 5.11
N GLY A 209 -5.87 -5.23 5.82
CA GLY A 209 -6.89 -5.86 6.68
C GLY A 209 -7.94 -6.69 5.94
N SER A 210 -8.12 -6.49 4.63
CA SER A 210 -9.22 -7.05 3.85
C SER A 210 -9.09 -8.54 3.53
N ILE A 211 -10.08 -9.35 3.95
CA ILE A 211 -10.17 -10.77 3.56
C ILE A 211 -10.29 -10.93 2.04
N VAL A 212 -11.02 -10.02 1.38
CA VAL A 212 -11.22 -10.05 -0.08
C VAL A 212 -9.90 -9.83 -0.81
N HIS A 213 -9.07 -8.89 -0.31
CA HIS A 213 -7.72 -8.64 -0.81
C HIS A 213 -6.84 -9.89 -0.71
N ARG A 214 -6.77 -10.50 0.48
CA ARG A 214 -5.99 -11.72 0.72
C ARG A 214 -6.38 -12.87 -0.18
N ASN A 215 -7.68 -13.10 -0.35
CA ASN A 215 -8.18 -14.15 -1.24
C ASN A 215 -7.79 -13.91 -2.70
N ALA A 216 -7.81 -12.65 -3.16
CA ALA A 216 -7.39 -12.29 -4.50
C ALA A 216 -5.88 -12.50 -4.72
N ILE A 217 -5.04 -12.17 -3.73
CA ILE A 217 -3.59 -12.45 -3.78
C ILE A 217 -3.34 -13.95 -3.89
N GLN A 218 -3.96 -14.74 -3.01
CA GLN A 218 -3.79 -16.20 -3.01
C GLN A 218 -4.24 -16.84 -4.31
N GLU A 219 -5.35 -16.38 -4.90
CA GLU A 219 -5.81 -16.86 -6.20
C GLU A 219 -4.86 -16.45 -7.34
N GLY A 220 -4.34 -15.22 -7.32
CA GLY A 220 -3.34 -14.76 -8.29
C GLY A 220 -2.07 -15.59 -8.25
N LEU A 221 -1.56 -15.91 -7.05
CA LEU A 221 -0.40 -16.79 -6.87
C LEU A 221 -0.70 -18.21 -7.37
N ARG A 222 -1.89 -18.74 -7.07
CA ARG A 222 -2.33 -20.08 -7.49
C ARG A 222 -2.39 -20.25 -9.01
N ILE A 223 -2.69 -19.19 -9.76
CA ILE A 223 -2.76 -19.24 -11.23
C ILE A 223 -1.48 -18.75 -11.93
N SER A 224 -0.48 -18.32 -11.15
CA SER A 224 0.84 -17.98 -11.68
C SER A 224 1.63 -19.23 -12.08
N SER A 225 2.77 -19.02 -12.72
CA SER A 225 3.77 -20.04 -13.08
C SER A 225 4.69 -20.44 -11.93
N CYS A 226 4.56 -19.83 -10.74
CA CYS A 226 5.35 -20.20 -9.58
C CYS A 226 4.66 -21.35 -8.82
N ASP A 227 5.27 -22.53 -8.83
CA ASP A 227 4.77 -23.68 -8.05
C ASP A 227 5.26 -23.68 -6.59
N HIS A 228 6.41 -23.04 -6.33
CA HIS A 228 7.05 -23.01 -5.00
C HIS A 228 6.89 -21.64 -4.36
N TYR A 229 5.73 -21.38 -3.78
CA TYR A 229 5.45 -20.12 -3.09
C TYR A 229 4.87 -20.29 -1.69
N ARG A 230 4.97 -19.22 -0.90
CA ARG A 230 4.24 -19.01 0.35
C ARG A 230 3.63 -17.61 0.36
N PHE A 231 2.46 -17.50 0.97
CA PHE A 231 1.79 -16.24 1.24
C PHE A 231 1.61 -16.07 2.75
N ARG A 232 1.87 -14.87 3.27
CA ARG A 232 1.66 -14.52 4.68
C ARG A 232 0.97 -13.17 4.81
N TRP A 233 -0.19 -13.19 5.48
CA TRP A 233 -0.72 -11.97 6.08
C TRP A 233 -0.03 -11.71 7.41
N LEU A 234 0.82 -10.67 7.46
CA LEU A 234 1.72 -10.39 8.58
C LEU A 234 0.99 -9.87 9.83
N HIS A 235 -0.22 -9.33 9.69
CA HIS A 235 -1.06 -8.89 10.82
C HIS A 235 -1.81 -10.04 11.50
N GLU A 236 -1.79 -11.27 10.98
CA GLU A 236 -2.40 -12.45 11.62
C GLU A 236 -2.04 -12.59 13.12
N PRO A 237 -0.76 -12.54 13.55
CA PRO A 237 -0.43 -12.64 14.98
C PRO A 237 -0.78 -11.38 15.80
N LEU A 238 -1.34 -10.34 15.17
CA LEU A 238 -1.66 -9.05 15.79
C LEU A 238 -3.16 -8.82 16.00
N ILE A 239 -4.02 -9.76 15.57
CA ILE A 239 -5.49 -9.63 15.62
C ILE A 239 -6.01 -9.16 17.00
N GLN A 240 -5.42 -9.66 18.10
CA GLN A 240 -5.79 -9.28 19.48
C GLN A 240 -5.42 -7.84 19.89
N PHE A 241 -4.49 -7.21 19.16
CA PHE A 241 -4.07 -5.82 19.34
C PHE A 241 -4.86 -4.88 18.44
N ALA A 242 -5.27 -5.36 17.26
CA ALA A 242 -5.94 -4.58 16.24
C ALA A 242 -7.45 -4.90 16.22
N GLY A 243 -7.86 -5.82 15.35
CA GLY A 243 -9.25 -6.02 15.01
C GLY A 243 -10.17 -6.44 16.15
N GLU A 244 -9.68 -7.20 17.14
CA GLU A 244 -10.48 -7.53 18.34
C GLU A 244 -10.76 -6.31 19.23
N ARG A 245 -10.00 -5.23 19.06
CA ARG A 245 -10.18 -3.94 19.75
C ARG A 245 -10.91 -2.91 18.88
N GLY A 246 -11.32 -3.28 17.66
CA GLY A 246 -11.95 -2.38 16.70
C GLY A 246 -10.96 -1.42 16.02
N ASP A 247 -9.65 -1.63 16.16
CA ASP A 247 -8.58 -0.85 15.52
C ASP A 247 -8.17 -1.54 14.21
N GLN A 248 -8.54 -0.98 13.06
CA GLN A 248 -8.42 -1.68 11.77
C GLN A 248 -7.65 -0.92 10.69
N HIS A 249 -7.77 0.41 10.65
CA HIS A 249 -7.16 1.22 9.61
C HIS A 249 -6.86 2.63 10.11
N ALA A 250 -5.62 3.05 9.88
CA ALA A 250 -4.98 4.28 10.33
C ALA A 250 -5.06 4.53 11.85
N GLY A 251 -5.34 3.49 12.63
CA GLY A 251 -5.48 3.60 14.07
C GLY A 251 -4.18 3.32 14.83
N GLY A 252 -4.31 2.90 16.09
CA GLY A 252 -3.19 2.84 17.02
C GLY A 252 -2.10 1.85 16.62
N VAL A 253 -2.49 0.67 16.13
CA VAL A 253 -1.55 -0.41 15.74
C VAL A 253 -0.66 0.02 14.58
N GLU A 254 -1.22 0.52 13.48
CA GLU A 254 -0.44 0.95 12.32
C GLU A 254 0.42 2.16 12.65
N THR A 255 -0.12 3.10 13.45
CA THR A 255 0.64 4.27 13.92
C THR A 255 1.87 3.84 14.71
N ALA A 256 1.70 2.93 15.67
CA ALA A 256 2.79 2.43 16.50
C ALA A 256 3.84 1.67 15.66
N LEU A 257 3.40 0.86 14.69
CA LEU A 257 4.31 0.12 13.81
C LEU A 257 5.11 1.05 12.90
N VAL A 258 4.46 1.99 12.21
CA VAL A 258 5.15 2.95 11.32
C VAL A 258 6.12 3.85 12.09
N GLU A 259 5.71 4.38 13.25
CA GLU A 259 6.58 5.20 14.10
C GLU A 259 7.78 4.39 14.62
N TRP A 260 7.59 3.11 14.94
CA TRP A 260 8.68 2.22 15.35
C TRP A 260 9.68 1.97 14.22
N VAL A 261 9.21 1.83 12.97
CA VAL A 261 10.09 1.70 11.80
C VAL A 261 10.97 2.95 11.65
N SER A 262 10.36 4.14 11.73
CA SER A 262 11.07 5.40 11.79
C SER A 262 10.14 6.52 12.27
N PRO A 263 10.53 7.29 13.31
CA PRO A 263 9.76 8.46 13.75
C PRO A 263 9.61 9.54 12.68
N GLY A 264 10.45 9.52 11.63
CA GLY A 264 10.32 10.42 10.48
C GLY A 264 9.17 10.06 9.54
N LEU A 265 8.52 8.91 9.71
CA LEU A 265 7.42 8.46 8.85
C LEU A 265 6.04 8.87 9.35
N VAL A 266 5.94 9.50 10.52
CA VAL A 266 4.70 10.10 11.03
C VAL A 266 4.77 11.63 10.90
N ASP A 267 3.67 12.27 10.52
CA ASP A 267 3.66 13.72 10.33
C ASP A 267 3.68 14.45 11.68
N ASN A 268 4.85 14.93 12.08
CA ASN A 268 5.06 15.64 13.35
C ASN A 268 4.32 16.98 13.49
N ARG A 269 3.65 17.46 12.43
CA ARG A 269 2.74 18.62 12.50
C ARG A 269 1.36 18.23 13.04
N ILE A 270 1.09 16.93 13.13
CA ILE A 270 -0.18 16.31 13.49
C ILE A 270 0.00 15.33 14.65
N TRP A 271 0.95 14.39 14.55
CA TRP A 271 1.21 13.37 15.55
C TRP A 271 2.40 13.73 16.45
N PRO A 272 2.31 13.54 17.78
CA PRO A 272 1.15 13.08 18.55
C PRO A 272 0.20 14.21 19.02
N GLU A 273 0.56 15.48 18.83
CA GLU A 273 -0.09 16.62 19.50
C GLU A 273 -1.58 16.78 19.18
N LYS A 274 -2.04 16.29 18.02
CA LYS A 274 -3.43 16.38 17.57
C LYS A 274 -4.20 15.06 17.69
N VAL A 275 -3.73 14.08 18.46
CA VAL A 275 -4.44 12.79 18.64
C VAL A 275 -5.89 12.96 19.06
N VAL A 276 -6.20 13.96 19.91
CA VAL A 276 -7.59 14.26 20.32
C VAL A 276 -8.45 14.78 19.15
N GLU A 277 -7.86 15.45 18.16
CA GLU A 277 -8.55 15.86 16.94
C GLU A 277 -8.75 14.68 16.00
N ILE A 278 -7.75 13.80 15.89
CA ILE A 278 -7.85 12.54 15.11
C ILE A 278 -8.99 11.68 15.67
N ALA A 279 -9.00 11.42 16.99
CA ALA A 279 -10.02 10.61 17.65
C ALA A 279 -11.44 11.18 17.52
N ARG A 280 -11.61 12.47 17.23
CA ARG A 280 -12.94 13.07 17.02
C ARG A 280 -13.49 12.81 15.62
N GLY A 281 -12.63 12.52 14.64
CA GLY A 281 -12.99 12.27 13.26
C GLY A 281 -12.89 10.79 12.86
N GLU A 282 -12.51 9.90 13.78
CA GLU A 282 -12.46 8.47 13.52
C GLU A 282 -13.86 7.87 13.37
N MET A 283 -13.97 6.83 12.55
CA MET A 283 -15.18 6.03 12.38
C MET A 283 -15.10 4.75 13.21
N HIS A 284 -16.21 4.39 13.84
CA HIS A 284 -16.35 3.07 14.43
C HIS A 284 -16.38 2.00 13.33
N MET A 285 -15.64 0.91 13.52
CA MET A 285 -15.50 -0.19 12.55
C MET A 285 -16.84 -0.70 12.03
N ASP A 286 -17.80 -1.01 12.91
CA ASP A 286 -19.10 -1.54 12.48
C ASP A 286 -19.85 -0.59 11.54
N TYR A 287 -19.76 0.72 11.78
CA TYR A 287 -20.41 1.72 10.95
C TYR A 287 -19.71 1.88 9.59
N ALA A 288 -18.38 1.83 9.56
CA ALA A 288 -17.62 1.81 8.31
C ALA A 288 -17.93 0.55 7.48
N ASN A 289 -18.09 -0.61 8.14
CA ASN A 289 -18.48 -1.86 7.48
C ASN A 289 -19.88 -1.77 6.85
N GLU A 290 -20.87 -1.26 7.58
CA GLU A 290 -22.23 -1.06 7.06
C GLU A 290 -22.22 -0.13 5.83
N LEU A 291 -21.46 0.96 5.87
CA LEU A 291 -21.35 1.90 4.74
C LEU A 291 -20.59 1.30 3.54
N SER A 292 -19.62 0.42 3.78
CA SER A 292 -18.82 -0.19 2.70
C SER A 292 -19.63 -1.04 1.71
N GLU A 293 -20.85 -1.44 2.07
CA GLU A 293 -21.77 -2.15 1.17
C GLU A 293 -22.31 -1.25 0.03
N ASP A 294 -22.33 0.07 0.22
CA ASP A 294 -22.74 1.07 -0.77
C ASP A 294 -21.74 2.24 -0.80
N LEU A 295 -20.78 2.16 -1.73
CA LEU A 295 -19.76 3.18 -1.91
C LEU A 295 -20.34 4.59 -2.14
N GLY A 296 -21.49 4.72 -2.80
CA GLY A 296 -22.12 6.02 -3.05
C GLY A 296 -22.69 6.64 -1.77
N ALA A 297 -23.28 5.81 -0.91
CA ALA A 297 -23.72 6.21 0.42
C ALA A 297 -22.52 6.60 1.31
N PHE A 298 -21.44 5.82 1.28
CA PHE A 298 -20.24 6.12 2.05
C PHE A 298 -19.57 7.44 1.60
N ILE A 299 -19.41 7.65 0.30
CA ILE A 299 -18.95 8.93 -0.26
C ILE A 299 -19.83 10.09 0.23
N SER A 300 -21.15 9.94 0.16
CA SER A 300 -22.08 10.98 0.62
C SER A 300 -21.92 11.30 2.10
N GLU A 301 -21.72 10.29 2.95
CA GLU A 301 -21.49 10.47 4.39
C GLU A 301 -20.18 11.24 4.65
N VAL A 302 -19.09 10.83 3.99
CA VAL A 302 -17.79 11.51 4.12
C VAL A 302 -17.87 12.96 3.66
N GLU A 303 -18.50 13.23 2.52
CA GLU A 303 -18.63 14.60 1.99
C GLU A 303 -19.50 15.51 2.89
N GLN A 304 -20.58 14.99 3.44
CA GLN A 304 -21.45 15.71 4.38
C GLN A 304 -20.73 15.99 5.70
N SER A 305 -19.91 15.05 6.17
CA SER A 305 -19.13 15.23 7.40
C SER A 305 -18.15 16.40 7.33
N GLN A 306 -17.68 16.75 6.12
CA GLN A 306 -16.75 17.88 5.90
C GLN A 306 -17.33 19.24 6.31
N ASP A 307 -18.67 19.37 6.34
CA ASP A 307 -19.35 20.59 6.76
C ASP A 307 -19.69 20.58 8.28
N SER A 308 -19.27 19.54 9.00
CA SER A 308 -19.51 19.35 10.43
C SER A 308 -18.35 19.88 11.31
N LYS A 309 -18.55 19.86 12.63
CA LYS A 309 -17.51 20.28 13.59
C LYS A 309 -16.32 19.32 13.65
N ASN A 310 -16.57 18.04 13.43
CA ASN A 310 -15.57 16.98 13.49
C ASN A 310 -15.70 16.14 12.20
N PRO A 311 -15.06 16.57 11.11
CA PRO A 311 -15.14 15.84 9.84
C PRO A 311 -14.52 14.45 9.98
N LEU A 312 -15.06 13.49 9.24
CA LEU A 312 -14.48 12.16 9.14
C LEU A 312 -13.10 12.27 8.47
N ASN A 313 -12.13 11.53 8.98
CA ASN A 313 -10.72 11.75 8.67
C ASN A 313 -9.97 10.54 8.10
N GLY A 314 -10.66 9.45 7.78
CA GLY A 314 -10.06 8.23 7.22
C GLY A 314 -9.72 7.16 8.25
N VAL A 315 -9.61 7.52 9.54
CA VAL A 315 -9.34 6.52 10.58
C VAL A 315 -10.58 5.66 10.81
N VAL A 316 -10.46 4.35 10.56
CA VAL A 316 -11.45 3.32 10.92
C VAL A 316 -10.83 2.47 12.02
N GLY A 317 -10.92 2.96 13.25
CA GLY A 317 -10.14 2.40 14.32
C GLY A 317 -10.30 3.13 15.65
N VAL A 318 -9.42 2.77 16.58
CA VAL A 318 -9.29 3.43 17.87
C VAL A 318 -7.88 3.99 17.93
N ILE A 319 -7.67 5.25 17.54
CA ILE A 319 -6.31 5.82 17.50
C ILE A 319 -5.62 5.77 18.87
N ASN A 320 -6.39 5.88 19.95
CA ASN A 320 -5.88 5.81 21.33
C ASN A 320 -5.42 4.41 21.75
N ASN A 321 -5.69 3.36 20.96
CA ASN A 321 -5.13 2.03 21.18
C ASN A 321 -3.59 2.03 21.06
N TYR A 322 -3.01 3.06 20.44
CA TYR A 322 -1.57 3.33 20.42
C TYR A 322 -0.92 3.22 21.82
N GLU A 323 -1.60 3.72 22.87
CA GLU A 323 -1.09 3.71 24.24
C GLU A 323 -1.06 2.30 24.88
N GLU A 324 -1.79 1.35 24.28
CA GLU A 324 -2.05 0.01 24.82
C GLU A 324 -1.35 -1.10 24.03
N VAL A 325 -0.50 -0.73 23.06
CA VAL A 325 0.24 -1.66 22.20
C VAL A 325 1.75 -1.44 22.32
N ASP A 326 2.52 -2.51 22.13
CA ASP A 326 3.97 -2.48 22.11
C ASP A 326 4.44 -2.82 20.69
N ALA A 327 4.90 -1.81 19.95
CA ALA A 327 5.34 -1.98 18.57
C ALA A 327 6.50 -2.99 18.44
N GLN A 328 7.38 -3.08 19.44
CA GLN A 328 8.47 -4.05 19.42
C GLN A 328 7.94 -5.48 19.56
N ASP A 329 6.99 -5.74 20.46
CA ASP A 329 6.34 -7.05 20.56
C ASP A 329 5.60 -7.40 19.27
N MET A 330 4.85 -6.46 18.70
CA MET A 330 4.12 -6.67 17.44
C MET A 330 5.08 -7.01 16.29
N MET A 331 6.15 -6.23 16.09
CA MET A 331 7.16 -6.52 15.06
C MET A 331 7.84 -7.87 15.28
N GLN A 332 8.17 -8.20 16.53
CA GLN A 332 8.77 -9.50 16.84
C GLN A 332 7.84 -10.66 16.46
N ARG A 333 6.52 -10.53 16.70
CA ARG A 333 5.53 -11.54 16.31
C ARG A 333 5.43 -11.70 14.79
N MET A 334 5.43 -10.59 14.04
CA MET A 334 5.47 -10.59 12.57
C MET A 334 6.73 -11.31 12.07
N TRP A 335 7.89 -11.02 12.66
CA TRP A 335 9.15 -11.67 12.28
C TRP A 335 9.17 -13.17 12.56
N VAL A 336 8.56 -13.63 13.65
CA VAL A 336 8.51 -15.06 14.01
C VAL A 336 7.75 -15.86 12.96
N VAL A 337 6.57 -15.38 12.55
CA VAL A 337 5.78 -16.08 11.52
C VAL A 337 6.46 -16.02 10.15
N ALA A 338 7.07 -14.87 9.80
CA ALA A 338 7.80 -14.72 8.55
C ALA A 338 9.06 -15.61 8.48
N SER A 339 9.81 -15.71 9.58
CA SER A 339 10.99 -16.56 9.68
C SER A 339 10.65 -18.03 9.41
N ARG A 340 9.55 -18.53 9.97
CA ARG A 340 9.10 -19.91 9.75
C ARG A 340 8.77 -20.17 8.28
N ASP A 341 8.03 -19.26 7.65
CA ASP A 341 7.64 -19.42 6.24
C ASP A 341 8.85 -19.38 5.30
N VAL A 342 9.84 -18.52 5.58
CA VAL A 342 11.08 -18.43 4.81
C VAL A 342 11.96 -19.67 5.00
N GLU A 343 12.07 -20.19 6.22
CA GLU A 343 12.79 -21.44 6.50
C GLU A 343 12.20 -22.61 5.69
N GLU A 344 10.88 -22.75 5.66
CA GLU A 344 10.19 -23.77 4.86
C GLU A 344 10.39 -23.63 3.34
N LEU A 345 10.61 -22.40 2.84
CA LEU A 345 10.84 -22.16 1.40
C LEU A 345 12.29 -22.41 0.98
N ILE A 346 13.25 -22.23 1.89
CA ILE A 346 14.68 -22.37 1.61
C ILE A 346 15.14 -23.84 1.69
N GLU A 347 14.54 -24.62 2.59
CA GLU A 347 14.73 -26.08 2.70
C GLU A 347 14.37 -26.81 1.40
#